data_AF-A0A3C0DU87-F1
#
_entry.id   AF-A0A3C0DU87-F1
#
_cell.length_a   1.000
_cell.length_b   1.000
_cell.length_c   1.000
_cell.angle_alpha   90.00
_cell.angle_beta   90.00
_cell.angle_gamma   90.00
#
_symmetry.space_group_name_H-M   'P 1'
#
loop_
_entity.id
_entity.type
_entity.pdbx_description
1 polymer ?
#
loop_
_entity_poly.entity_id
_entity_poly.type
_entity_poly.pdbx_seq_one_letter_code
_entity_poly.pdbx_strand_id
1 'polypeptide(L)'
;MNKYDPNKLSRILVALAVCCIICPRATAKETALDRYVAKPDPAYEYSVVSTIEGKRSTTYILSMTSQQFLTKADVDRTLWKHWIVIVKPHRIKHETSLIVIGGGSNGKEPPKKAEDYMSQIAIKTGSVVTGLGMVPNQPLRFVGDTRDRYEDALIAYTWDKYLRTGDERWPARLPMTKAV
;
A
#
# COMPACT_ATOMS: atom_id res chain seq x y z
N MET A 1 41.39 61.50 -8.91
CA MET A 1 42.19 60.32 -9.28
C MET A 1 42.20 59.38 -8.09
N ASN A 2 41.25 58.42 -8.04
CA ASN A 2 41.16 57.43 -6.96
C ASN A 2 41.16 56.07 -7.64
N LYS A 3 42.23 55.28 -7.45
CA LYS A 3 42.43 54.00 -8.15
C LYS A 3 41.44 52.97 -7.60
N TYR A 4 40.68 52.37 -8.52
CA TYR A 4 39.81 51.23 -8.23
C TYR A 4 40.67 50.03 -7.82
N ASP A 5 40.48 49.52 -6.61
CA ASP A 5 41.17 48.34 -6.09
C ASP A 5 40.25 47.11 -6.23
N PRO A 6 40.49 46.23 -7.22
CA PRO A 6 39.62 45.09 -7.52
C PRO A 6 39.60 44.03 -6.40
N ASN A 7 40.49 44.11 -5.42
CA ASN A 7 40.58 43.14 -4.33
C ASN A 7 39.59 43.40 -3.17
N LYS A 8 38.91 44.55 -3.17
CA LYS A 8 37.94 44.90 -2.11
C LYS A 8 36.56 44.25 -2.32
N LEU A 9 36.17 43.95 -3.57
CA LEU A 9 34.89 43.28 -3.88
C LEU A 9 34.92 41.76 -3.61
N SER A 10 36.11 41.14 -3.66
CA SER A 10 36.24 39.69 -3.46
C SER A 10 35.98 39.26 -2.01
N ARG A 11 36.18 40.14 -1.02
CA ARG A 11 35.98 39.81 0.39
C ARG A 11 34.55 40.00 0.91
N ILE A 12 33.70 40.73 0.20
CA ILE A 12 32.31 40.99 0.63
C ILE A 12 31.33 39.95 0.06
N LEU A 13 31.65 39.33 -1.08
CA LEU A 13 30.83 38.26 -1.67
C LEU A 13 30.98 36.88 -1.02
N VAL A 14 32.00 36.67 -0.18
CA VAL A 14 32.19 35.40 0.55
C VAL A 14 31.46 35.38 1.90
N ALA A 15 31.04 36.54 2.43
CA ALA A 15 30.41 36.63 3.75
C ALA A 15 28.87 36.48 3.74
N LEU A 16 28.22 36.47 2.58
CA LEU A 16 26.74 36.41 2.47
C LEU A 16 26.20 35.11 1.83
N ALA A 17 27.03 34.07 1.72
CA ALA A 17 26.63 32.76 1.18
C ALA A 17 26.57 31.63 2.22
N VAL A 18 26.69 31.95 3.52
CA VAL A 18 26.81 30.93 4.60
C VAL A 18 25.59 30.91 5.54
N CYS A 19 24.55 31.71 5.32
CA CYS A 19 23.44 31.85 6.29
C CYS A 19 22.05 31.34 5.80
N CYS A 20 21.99 30.38 4.87
CA CYS A 20 20.70 29.84 4.40
C CYS A 20 20.60 28.29 4.33
N ILE A 21 21.44 27.52 5.02
CA ILE A 21 21.37 26.04 4.97
C ILE A 21 21.23 25.39 6.36
N ILE A 22 20.51 26.02 7.28
CA ILE A 22 20.01 25.30 8.45
C ILE A 22 18.57 25.75 8.71
N CYS A 23 17.69 25.46 7.76
CA CYS A 23 16.29 25.27 8.13
C CYS A 23 16.24 23.85 8.71
N PRO A 24 16.00 23.66 10.02
CA PRO A 24 15.78 22.32 10.55
C PRO A 24 14.56 21.76 9.82
N ARG A 25 14.77 20.85 8.87
CA ARG A 25 13.69 20.00 8.40
C ARG A 25 13.24 19.26 9.65
N ALA A 26 12.03 19.56 10.13
CA ALA A 26 11.36 18.69 11.08
C ALA A 26 11.25 17.32 10.40
N THR A 27 12.17 16.42 10.72
CA THR A 27 12.05 15.02 10.35
C THR A 27 10.84 14.51 11.13
N ALA A 28 9.77 14.14 10.42
CA ALA A 28 8.63 13.51 11.04
C ALA A 28 9.13 12.35 11.93
N LYS A 29 8.65 12.30 13.17
CA LYS A 29 9.03 11.21 14.08
C LYS A 29 8.50 9.90 13.50
N GLU A 30 9.38 8.90 13.42
CA GLU A 30 9.02 7.56 12.96
C GLU A 30 7.83 7.01 13.76
N THR A 31 6.79 6.57 13.05
CA THR A 31 5.56 6.03 13.59
C THR A 31 5.58 4.50 13.61
N ALA A 32 4.60 3.90 14.30
CA ALA A 32 4.38 2.45 14.25
C ALA A 32 4.09 1.97 12.81
N LEU A 33 3.42 2.81 12.01
CA LEU A 33 3.12 2.50 10.61
C LEU A 33 4.40 2.45 9.76
N ASP A 34 5.30 3.43 9.92
CA ASP A 34 6.57 3.46 9.20
C ASP A 34 7.38 2.19 9.46
N ARG A 35 7.51 1.82 10.74
CA ARG A 35 8.19 0.57 11.14
C ARG A 35 7.52 -0.67 10.56
N TYR A 36 6.19 -0.72 10.58
CA TYR A 36 5.44 -1.89 10.13
C TYR A 36 5.56 -2.12 8.61
N VAL A 37 5.42 -1.06 7.82
CA VAL A 37 5.51 -1.10 6.35
C VAL A 37 6.94 -1.41 5.91
N ALA A 38 7.94 -0.79 6.55
CA ALA A 38 9.35 -1.00 6.21
C ALA A 38 9.89 -2.39 6.61
N LYS A 39 9.28 -3.05 7.59
CA LYS A 39 9.71 -4.38 8.04
C LYS A 39 9.59 -5.41 6.90
N PRO A 40 10.66 -6.11 6.49
CA PRO A 40 10.57 -7.17 5.50
C PRO A 40 9.64 -8.30 5.96
N ASP A 41 8.89 -8.89 5.03
CA ASP A 41 8.05 -10.06 5.28
C ASP A 41 8.36 -11.13 4.23
N PRO A 42 8.90 -12.30 4.62
CA PRO A 42 9.24 -13.36 3.67
C PRO A 42 8.02 -14.07 3.07
N ALA A 43 6.81 -13.80 3.58
CA ALA A 43 5.58 -14.40 3.04
C ALA A 43 5.10 -13.73 1.75
N TYR A 44 5.69 -12.60 1.34
CA TYR A 44 5.28 -11.91 0.12
C TYR A 44 5.55 -12.78 -1.12
N GLU A 45 4.49 -13.07 -1.86
CA GLU A 45 4.55 -13.80 -3.12
C GLU A 45 3.33 -13.47 -3.98
N TYR A 46 3.44 -13.64 -5.29
CA TYR A 46 2.29 -13.57 -6.18
C TYR A 46 2.45 -14.50 -7.38
N SER A 47 1.33 -14.87 -7.98
CA SER A 47 1.29 -15.64 -9.22
C SER A 47 0.11 -15.22 -10.09
N VAL A 48 0.30 -15.26 -11.41
CA VAL A 48 -0.79 -15.06 -12.38
C VAL A 48 -1.59 -16.36 -12.45
N VAL A 49 -2.87 -16.28 -12.11
CA VAL A 49 -3.81 -17.42 -12.14
C VAL A 49 -4.61 -17.48 -13.42
N SER A 50 -4.83 -16.34 -14.10
CA SER A 50 -5.55 -16.28 -15.36
C SER A 50 -5.15 -15.07 -16.19
N THR A 51 -5.14 -15.24 -17.51
CA THR A 51 -4.98 -14.17 -18.50
C THR A 51 -6.14 -14.25 -19.47
N ILE A 52 -6.84 -13.13 -19.65
CA ILE A 52 -8.05 -13.02 -20.46
C ILE A 52 -7.81 -11.95 -21.51
N GLU A 53 -7.66 -12.37 -22.76
CA GLU A 53 -7.51 -11.46 -23.89
C GLU A 53 -8.85 -10.83 -24.28
N GLY A 54 -8.86 -9.50 -24.40
CA GLY A 54 -10.01 -8.73 -24.83
C GLY A 54 -9.70 -7.95 -26.11
N LYS A 55 -10.72 -7.36 -26.73
CA LYS A 55 -10.55 -6.62 -28.00
C LYS A 55 -9.63 -5.39 -27.89
N ARG A 56 -9.57 -4.76 -26.72
CA ARG A 56 -8.86 -3.47 -26.49
C ARG A 56 -7.96 -3.48 -25.24
N SER A 57 -8.00 -4.55 -24.47
CA SER A 57 -7.28 -4.70 -23.21
C SER A 57 -7.13 -6.18 -22.88
N THR A 58 -6.03 -6.51 -22.21
CA THR A 58 -5.79 -7.81 -21.58
C THR A 58 -6.06 -7.69 -20.09
N THR A 59 -6.77 -8.67 -19.50
CA THR A 59 -6.97 -8.74 -18.05
C THR A 59 -6.11 -9.85 -17.47
N TYR A 60 -5.38 -9.55 -16.40
CA TYR A 60 -4.64 -10.52 -15.60
C TYR A 60 -5.29 -10.66 -14.24
N ILE A 61 -5.41 -11.89 -13.76
CA ILE A 61 -5.91 -12.20 -12.43
C ILE A 61 -4.78 -12.85 -11.67
N LEU A 62 -4.44 -12.32 -10.51
CA LEU A 62 -3.32 -12.73 -9.70
C LEU A 62 -3.80 -13.15 -8.30
N SER A 63 -3.17 -14.20 -7.77
CA SER A 63 -3.16 -14.51 -6.34
C SER A 63 -1.93 -13.84 -5.73
N MET A 64 -2.11 -13.06 -4.67
CA MET A 64 -0.99 -12.42 -3.94
C MET A 64 -1.08 -12.74 -2.45
N THR A 65 0.01 -13.18 -1.83
CA THR A 65 0.19 -13.11 -0.38
C THR A 65 0.95 -11.81 -0.09
N SER A 66 0.40 -10.93 0.73
CA SER A 66 0.98 -9.62 1.03
C SER A 66 1.93 -9.66 2.22
N GLN A 67 1.50 -10.31 3.31
CA GLN A 67 2.25 -10.43 4.55
C GLN A 67 1.70 -11.53 5.46
N GLN A 68 2.40 -11.77 6.56
CA GLN A 68 1.86 -12.42 7.74
C GLN A 68 1.34 -11.39 8.75
N PHE A 69 0.11 -11.59 9.24
CA PHE A 69 -0.51 -10.83 10.30
C PHE A 69 -0.74 -11.68 11.53
N LEU A 70 -0.21 -11.23 12.67
CA LEU A 70 -0.26 -11.92 13.96
C LEU A 70 0.24 -13.37 13.89
N THR A 71 0.05 -14.12 14.97
CA THR A 71 0.44 -15.53 15.06
C THR A 71 -0.78 -16.43 15.20
N LYS A 72 -0.57 -17.75 15.07
CA LYS A 72 -1.63 -18.75 15.30
C LYS A 72 -2.16 -18.75 16.74
N ALA A 73 -1.43 -18.16 17.69
CA ALA A 73 -1.91 -17.96 19.05
C ALA A 73 -2.92 -16.81 19.16
N ASP A 74 -2.99 -15.96 18.14
CA ASP A 74 -3.85 -14.77 18.12
C ASP A 74 -5.06 -14.96 17.20
N VAL A 75 -4.88 -15.60 16.04
CA VAL A 75 -5.87 -15.65 14.96
C VAL A 75 -5.80 -16.95 14.16
N ASP A 76 -6.93 -17.36 13.61
CA ASP A 76 -7.10 -18.58 12.81
C ASP A 76 -6.30 -18.60 11.51
N ARG A 77 -6.15 -17.44 10.86
CA ARG A 77 -5.46 -17.30 9.57
C ARG A 77 -4.49 -16.14 9.58
N THR A 78 -3.20 -16.45 9.51
CA THR A 78 -2.12 -15.46 9.61
C THR A 78 -1.69 -14.90 8.26
N LEU A 79 -1.74 -15.67 7.18
CA LEU A 79 -1.35 -15.20 5.85
C LEU A 79 -2.44 -14.32 5.23
N TRP A 80 -2.08 -13.09 4.86
CA TRP A 80 -2.98 -12.18 4.16
C TRP A 80 -2.89 -12.40 2.66
N LYS A 81 -3.99 -12.87 2.04
CA LYS A 81 -4.05 -13.27 0.64
C LYS A 81 -5.08 -12.45 -0.13
N HIS A 82 -4.74 -11.98 -1.32
CA HIS A 82 -5.53 -11.04 -2.09
C HIS A 82 -5.75 -11.54 -3.50
N TRP A 83 -6.94 -11.26 -4.03
CA TRP A 83 -7.15 -11.28 -5.47
C TRP A 83 -6.80 -9.92 -6.04
N ILE A 84 -5.89 -9.91 -7.02
CA ILE A 84 -5.54 -8.73 -7.80
C ILE A 84 -6.03 -8.92 -9.23
N VAL A 85 -6.68 -7.89 -9.77
CA VAL A 85 -7.13 -7.85 -11.16
C VAL A 85 -6.48 -6.68 -11.86
N ILE A 86 -5.65 -6.95 -12.86
CA ILE A 86 -4.96 -5.91 -13.64
C ILE A 86 -5.59 -5.84 -15.02
N VAL A 87 -6.11 -4.67 -15.38
CA VAL A 87 -6.57 -4.39 -16.75
C VAL A 87 -5.53 -3.54 -17.46
N LYS A 88 -4.88 -4.14 -18.46
CA LYS A 88 -3.86 -3.49 -19.29
C LYS A 88 -4.48 -3.12 -20.65
N PRO A 89 -4.65 -1.84 -20.99
CA PRO A 89 -5.09 -1.46 -22.33
C PRO A 89 -4.00 -1.80 -23.36
N HIS A 90 -4.38 -2.15 -24.59
CA HIS A 90 -3.41 -2.48 -25.64
C HIS A 90 -2.54 -1.28 -26.04
N ARG A 91 -3.09 -0.07 -25.91
CA ARG A 91 -2.36 1.18 -26.08
C ARG A 91 -2.18 1.86 -24.72
N ILE A 92 -0.99 1.71 -24.14
CA ILE A 92 -0.59 2.38 -22.91
C ILE A 92 -0.14 3.81 -23.25
N LYS A 93 -0.66 4.79 -22.51
CA LYS A 93 -0.33 6.22 -22.63
C LYS A 93 0.36 6.78 -21.39
N HIS A 94 0.33 6.05 -20.29
CA HIS A 94 0.80 6.49 -18.99
C HIS A 94 1.58 5.37 -18.29
N GLU A 95 2.64 5.73 -17.57
CA GLU A 95 3.47 4.79 -16.79
C GLU A 95 2.89 4.54 -15.39
N THR A 96 1.96 5.39 -14.94
CA THR A 96 1.30 5.28 -13.64
C THR A 96 -0.03 4.53 -13.75
N SER A 97 -0.20 3.52 -12.89
CA SER A 97 -1.46 2.77 -12.76
C SER A 97 -2.45 3.48 -11.82
N LEU A 98 -3.74 3.37 -12.11
CA LEU A 98 -4.79 3.64 -11.13
C LEU A 98 -5.03 2.38 -10.31
N ILE A 99 -4.90 2.47 -8.99
CA ILE A 99 -5.32 1.40 -8.08
C ILE A 99 -6.74 1.66 -7.54
N VAL A 100 -7.58 0.64 -7.55
CA VAL A 100 -8.91 0.62 -6.95
C VAL A 100 -8.89 -0.42 -5.84
N ILE A 101 -9.07 0.02 -4.61
CA ILE A 101 -9.20 -0.87 -3.45
C ILE A 101 -10.66 -1.28 -3.36
N GLY A 102 -10.93 -2.54 -3.71
CA GLY A 102 -12.25 -3.12 -3.71
C GLY A 102 -12.54 -3.94 -2.46
N GLY A 103 -13.79 -4.37 -2.33
CA GLY A 103 -14.19 -5.31 -1.29
C GLY A 103 -13.61 -6.72 -1.52
N GLY A 104 -14.09 -7.67 -0.73
CA GLY A 104 -13.70 -9.07 -0.88
C GLY A 104 -13.78 -9.82 0.44
N SER A 105 -13.64 -11.15 0.34
CA SER A 105 -13.55 -12.00 1.51
C SER A 105 -12.72 -13.24 1.19
N ASN A 106 -12.08 -13.79 2.21
CA ASN A 106 -11.39 -15.06 2.20
C ASN A 106 -12.34 -16.19 1.81
N GLY A 107 -11.76 -17.26 1.28
CA GLY A 107 -12.48 -18.49 0.93
C GLY A 107 -13.28 -18.41 -0.37
N LYS A 108 -13.21 -17.31 -1.11
CA LYS A 108 -13.83 -17.18 -2.44
C LYS A 108 -12.85 -17.60 -3.55
N GLU A 109 -13.41 -18.25 -4.57
CA GLU A 109 -12.72 -18.56 -5.82
C GLU A 109 -12.15 -17.30 -6.51
N PRO A 110 -11.14 -17.45 -7.39
CA PRO A 110 -10.62 -16.34 -8.16
C PRO A 110 -11.72 -15.61 -8.95
N PRO A 111 -11.64 -14.27 -9.09
CA PRO A 111 -12.46 -13.55 -10.06
C PRO A 111 -12.31 -14.18 -11.45
N LYS A 112 -13.37 -14.13 -12.27
CA LYS A 112 -13.35 -14.67 -13.64
C LYS A 112 -13.17 -13.60 -14.72
N LYS A 113 -13.29 -12.33 -14.34
CA LYS A 113 -13.13 -11.16 -15.20
C LYS A 113 -12.88 -9.92 -14.34
N ALA A 114 -12.42 -8.84 -14.96
CA ALA A 114 -12.46 -7.52 -14.36
C ALA A 114 -13.89 -6.98 -14.25
N GLU A 115 -14.10 -6.08 -13.29
CA GLU A 115 -15.31 -5.27 -13.25
C GLU A 115 -15.36 -4.34 -14.45
N ASP A 116 -16.53 -4.16 -15.03
CA ASP A 116 -16.67 -3.51 -16.33
C ASP A 116 -16.17 -2.06 -16.31
N TYR A 117 -16.33 -1.34 -15.19
CA TYR A 117 -15.83 0.03 -15.05
C TYR A 117 -14.30 0.11 -15.12
N MET A 118 -13.58 -0.88 -14.58
CA MET A 118 -12.11 -0.89 -14.61
C MET A 118 -11.61 -0.96 -16.06
N SER A 119 -12.26 -1.81 -16.87
CA SER A 119 -11.95 -1.93 -18.29
C SER A 119 -12.26 -0.63 -19.05
N GLN A 120 -13.38 0.02 -18.74
CA GLN A 120 -13.71 1.30 -19.36
C GLN A 120 -12.72 2.40 -19.00
N ILE A 121 -12.29 2.49 -17.73
CA ILE A 121 -11.28 3.45 -17.30
C ILE A 121 -9.96 3.19 -18.03
N ALA A 122 -9.47 1.94 -18.02
CA ALA A 122 -8.22 1.55 -18.65
C ALA A 122 -8.19 1.91 -20.14
N ILE A 123 -9.25 1.54 -20.87
CA ILE A 123 -9.35 1.78 -22.31
C ILE A 123 -9.46 3.28 -22.63
N LYS A 124 -10.30 4.02 -21.90
CA LYS A 124 -10.55 5.44 -22.18
C LYS A 124 -9.34 6.32 -21.85
N THR A 125 -8.66 6.01 -20.74
CA THR A 125 -7.49 6.78 -20.29
C THR A 125 -6.20 6.34 -20.98
N GLY A 126 -6.09 5.06 -21.35
CA GLY A 126 -4.82 4.47 -21.77
C GLY A 126 -3.89 4.19 -20.58
N SER A 127 -4.39 4.19 -19.36
CA SER A 127 -3.65 3.77 -18.16
C SER A 127 -3.95 2.32 -17.80
N VAL A 128 -3.01 1.66 -17.12
CA VAL A 128 -3.30 0.40 -16.43
C VAL A 128 -4.24 0.69 -15.25
N VAL A 129 -5.19 -0.22 -15.00
CA VAL A 129 -6.06 -0.16 -13.82
C VAL A 129 -5.89 -1.46 -13.03
N THR A 130 -5.53 -1.34 -11.76
CA THR A 130 -5.34 -2.47 -10.84
C THR A 130 -6.44 -2.46 -9.79
N GLY A 131 -7.18 -3.55 -9.68
CA GLY A 131 -8.12 -3.81 -8.60
C GLY A 131 -7.44 -4.67 -7.54
N LEU A 132 -7.40 -4.19 -6.30
CA LEU A 132 -6.91 -4.93 -5.15
C LEU A 132 -8.09 -5.24 -4.22
N GLY A 133 -8.42 -6.51 -4.05
CA GLY A 133 -9.48 -6.94 -3.15
C GLY A 133 -8.96 -7.35 -1.77
N MET A 134 -9.92 -7.59 -0.87
CA MET A 134 -9.68 -8.26 0.43
C MET A 134 -8.72 -7.48 1.35
N VAL A 135 -8.90 -6.16 1.41
CA VAL A 135 -8.27 -5.26 2.39
C VAL A 135 -9.40 -4.59 3.19
N PRO A 136 -9.69 -5.05 4.43
CA PRO A 136 -8.96 -6.03 5.24
C PRO A 136 -9.15 -7.49 4.79
N ASN A 137 -8.23 -8.35 5.22
CA ASN A 137 -8.20 -9.75 4.83
C ASN A 137 -9.12 -10.64 5.67
N GLN A 138 -10.41 -10.47 5.46
CA GLN A 138 -11.52 -10.98 6.28
C GLN A 138 -12.31 -12.13 5.62
N PRO A 139 -13.12 -12.90 6.34
CA PRO A 139 -13.22 -12.93 7.79
C PRO A 139 -11.92 -13.40 8.45
N LEU A 140 -11.77 -13.05 9.73
CA LEU A 140 -10.80 -13.63 10.65
C LEU A 140 -11.51 -14.01 11.96
N ARG A 141 -11.08 -15.11 12.58
CA ARG A 141 -11.50 -15.52 13.92
C ARG A 141 -10.33 -15.46 14.87
N PHE A 142 -10.46 -14.62 15.90
CA PHE A 142 -9.42 -14.49 16.92
C PHE A 142 -9.55 -15.61 17.95
N VAL A 143 -8.42 -16.02 18.52
CA VAL A 143 -8.40 -17.06 19.56
C VAL A 143 -9.25 -16.61 20.76
N GLY A 144 -10.15 -17.49 21.19
CA GLY A 144 -11.12 -17.22 22.26
C GLY A 144 -12.40 -16.51 21.80
N ASP A 145 -12.50 -16.13 20.52
CA ASP A 145 -13.73 -15.59 19.96
C ASP A 145 -14.63 -16.71 19.41
N THR A 146 -15.95 -16.54 19.51
CA THR A 146 -16.94 -17.51 19.02
C THR A 146 -17.46 -17.17 17.63
N ARG A 147 -17.05 -16.02 17.07
CA ARG A 147 -17.53 -15.51 15.79
C ARG A 147 -16.40 -15.04 14.88
N ASP A 148 -16.66 -15.12 13.59
CA ASP A 148 -15.86 -14.49 12.55
C ASP A 148 -16.09 -12.98 12.55
N ARG A 149 -15.03 -12.21 12.31
CA ARG A 149 -15.07 -10.75 12.24
C ARG A 149 -14.79 -10.23 10.84
N TYR A 150 -15.53 -9.17 10.49
CA TYR A 150 -15.49 -8.49 9.20
C TYR A 150 -15.35 -6.99 9.43
N GLU A 151 -14.68 -6.30 8.51
CA GLU A 151 -14.57 -4.84 8.37
C GLU A 151 -14.37 -4.15 9.71
N ASP A 152 -15.32 -3.30 10.09
CA ASP A 152 -15.30 -2.52 11.32
C ASP A 152 -15.27 -3.39 12.57
N ALA A 153 -15.88 -4.58 12.57
CA ALA A 153 -15.83 -5.47 13.73
C ALA A 153 -14.44 -6.08 13.95
N LEU A 154 -13.70 -6.33 12.86
CA LEU A 154 -12.30 -6.76 12.89
C LEU A 154 -11.43 -5.58 13.34
N ILE A 155 -11.58 -4.42 12.71
CA ILE A 155 -10.81 -3.22 13.03
C ILE A 155 -11.02 -2.83 14.50
N ALA A 156 -12.27 -2.72 14.96
CA ALA A 156 -12.59 -2.36 16.34
C ALA A 156 -12.00 -3.35 17.34
N TYR A 157 -12.08 -4.66 17.07
CA TYR A 157 -11.47 -5.68 17.94
C TYR A 157 -9.96 -5.48 18.07
N THR A 158 -9.27 -5.29 16.94
CA THR A 158 -7.82 -5.09 16.98
C THR A 158 -7.40 -3.80 17.67
N TRP A 159 -8.20 -2.74 17.58
CA TRP A 159 -7.97 -1.52 18.34
C TRP A 159 -8.22 -1.71 19.85
N ASP A 160 -9.26 -2.42 20.27
CA ASP A 160 -9.48 -2.75 21.69
C ASP A 160 -8.29 -3.51 22.28
N LYS A 161 -7.74 -4.49 21.53
CA LYS A 161 -6.54 -5.24 21.95
C LYS A 161 -5.33 -4.32 22.12
N TYR A 162 -5.09 -3.40 21.18
CA TYR A 162 -4.01 -2.42 21.32
C TYR A 162 -4.22 -1.50 22.52
N LEU A 163 -5.41 -0.93 22.69
CA LEU A 163 -5.70 0.01 23.79
C LEU A 163 -5.55 -0.64 25.18
N ARG A 164 -5.80 -1.95 25.30
CA ARG A 164 -5.63 -2.70 26.56
C ARG A 164 -4.19 -3.13 26.83
N THR A 165 -3.39 -3.37 25.80
CA THR A 165 -2.08 -4.06 25.93
C THR A 165 -0.89 -3.19 25.56
N GLY A 166 -1.11 -2.13 24.77
CA GLY A 166 -0.05 -1.33 24.15
C GLY A 166 0.70 -2.05 23.01
N ASP A 167 0.33 -3.28 22.63
CA ASP A 167 1.04 -4.05 21.61
C ASP A 167 0.68 -3.58 20.19
N GLU A 168 1.61 -2.85 19.57
CA GLU A 168 1.47 -2.22 18.25
C GLU A 168 1.24 -3.23 17.11
N ARG A 169 1.40 -4.54 17.32
CA ARG A 169 1.15 -5.54 16.28
C ARG A 169 -0.34 -5.73 15.98
N TRP A 170 -1.22 -5.33 16.90
CA TRP A 170 -2.66 -5.60 16.81
C TRP A 170 -3.40 -4.83 15.71
N PRO A 171 -3.30 -3.49 15.60
CA PRO A 171 -4.20 -2.72 14.75
C PRO A 171 -4.19 -3.19 13.29
N ALA A 172 -5.32 -3.73 12.81
CA ALA A 172 -5.44 -4.27 11.45
C ALA A 172 -5.22 -3.24 10.34
N ARG A 173 -5.28 -1.95 10.66
CA ARG A 173 -4.94 -0.89 9.69
C ARG A 173 -3.48 -0.94 9.24
N LEU A 174 -2.57 -1.49 10.05
CA LEU A 174 -1.16 -1.67 9.66
C LEU A 174 -1.00 -2.66 8.48
N PRO A 175 -1.44 -3.93 8.57
CA PRO A 175 -1.39 -4.83 7.42
C PRO A 175 -2.32 -4.39 6.28
N MET A 176 -3.41 -3.67 6.54
CA MET A 176 -4.22 -3.09 5.47
C MET A 176 -3.42 -2.12 4.61
N THR A 177 -2.68 -1.19 5.23
CA THR A 177 -1.85 -0.24 4.50
C THR A 177 -0.69 -0.93 3.80
N LYS A 178 -0.03 -1.90 4.42
CA LYS A 178 1.09 -2.62 3.82
C LYS A 178 0.71 -3.44 2.58
N ALA A 179 -0.55 -3.86 2.47
CA ALA A 179 -1.03 -4.66 1.36
C ALA A 179 -1.25 -3.85 0.06
N VAL A 180 -1.23 -2.52 0.12
CA VAL A 180 -1.47 -1.59 -1.00
C VAL A 180 -0.15 -1.09 -1.55
#